data_AF-E3N8W6-F1
#
_entry.id   AF-E3N8W6-F1
#
_cell.length_a   1.000
_cell.length_b   1.000
_cell.length_c   1.000
_cell.angle_alpha   90.00
_cell.angle_beta   90.00
_cell.angle_gamma   90.00
#
_symmetry.space_group_name_H-M   'P 1'
#
loop_
_entity.id
_entity.type
_entity.pdbx_description
1 polymer ?
#
loop_
_entity_poly.entity_id
_entity_poly.type
_entity_poly.pdbx_seq_one_letter_code
_entity_poly.pdbx_strand_id
1 'polypeptide(L)'
;MTVGSKRKRNDLQGIRGLAILSVLGFHFYPNLFQNGYLGVDQFFVLSGFLMCMLLTRSQKLPIFQIFSEFYIRRFKRILPLYFLFILCTMFALYTVFPDTAIFQNQASAGKALLFVSNRAHTGDEDYFEKVCVAKWLVAKCRGCEVSQLRNLRELRNVAVAECRSCELSRSRFGACAQNRSSKRP
;
A
#
# COMPACT_ATOMS: atom_id res chain seq x y z
N MET A 1 -30.05 1.53 36.01
CA MET A 1 -28.60 1.38 35.74
C MET A 1 -28.14 2.54 34.89
N THR A 2 -27.53 3.54 35.50
CA THR A 2 -27.05 4.76 34.81
C THR A 2 -25.89 4.38 33.89
N VAL A 3 -26.13 4.42 32.59
CA VAL A 3 -25.09 4.26 31.57
C VAL A 3 -24.18 5.48 31.70
N GLY A 4 -23.13 5.37 32.51
CA GLY A 4 -22.13 6.42 32.68
C GLY A 4 -21.60 6.84 31.31
N SER A 5 -21.75 8.13 31.00
CA SER A 5 -21.28 8.76 29.77
C SER A 5 -19.85 8.31 29.48
N LYS A 6 -19.69 7.47 28.45
CA LYS A 6 -18.41 6.96 28.01
C LYS A 6 -17.67 8.13 27.38
N ARG A 7 -16.94 8.91 28.19
CA ARG A 7 -16.21 10.10 27.76
C ARG A 7 -15.30 9.72 26.59
N LYS A 8 -15.73 10.11 25.38
CA LYS A 8 -15.00 9.87 24.14
C LYS A 8 -13.72 10.69 24.23
N ARG A 9 -12.56 10.04 24.25
CA ARG A 9 -11.27 10.73 24.28
C ARG A 9 -11.02 11.34 22.90
N ASN A 10 -11.45 12.58 22.75
CA ASN A 10 -11.33 13.34 21.51
C ASN A 10 -9.87 13.75 21.26
N ASP A 11 -9.06 13.90 22.31
CA ASP A 11 -7.64 14.25 22.22
C ASP A 11 -6.88 13.25 21.34
N LEU A 12 -7.07 11.95 21.58
CA LEU A 12 -6.49 10.86 20.78
C LEU A 12 -6.98 10.86 19.33
N GLN A 13 -8.24 11.26 19.09
CA GLN A 13 -8.77 11.36 17.74
C GLN A 13 -8.22 12.59 17.00
N GLY A 14 -7.97 13.69 17.71
CA GLY A 14 -7.34 14.90 17.19
C GLY A 14 -5.90 14.66 16.74
N ILE A 15 -5.08 14.01 17.59
CA ILE A 15 -3.69 13.67 17.23
C ILE A 15 -3.67 12.72 16.01
N ARG A 16 -4.61 11.77 15.94
CA ARG A 16 -4.74 10.89 14.78
C ARG A 16 -5.14 11.65 13.51
N GLY A 17 -5.99 12.66 13.63
CA GLY A 17 -6.32 13.57 12.53
C GLY A 17 -5.10 14.36 12.04
N LEU A 18 -4.29 14.88 12.96
CA LEU A 18 -3.04 15.57 12.64
C LEU A 18 -2.05 14.64 11.91
N ALA A 19 -1.95 13.38 12.36
CA ALA A 19 -1.13 12.37 11.70
C ALA A 19 -1.56 12.16 10.23
N ILE A 20 -2.88 12.07 9.96
CA ILE A 20 -3.41 11.95 8.59
C ILE A 20 -3.09 13.20 7.76
N LEU A 21 -3.26 14.41 8.33
CA LEU A 21 -2.94 15.66 7.63
C LEU A 21 -1.47 15.72 7.21
N SER A 22 -0.56 15.27 8.07
CA SER A 22 0.87 15.17 7.75
C SER A 22 1.13 14.25 6.55
N VAL A 23 0.45 13.10 6.48
CA VAL A 23 0.59 12.14 5.37
C VAL A 23 0.03 12.70 4.07
N LEU A 24 -1.12 13.40 4.14
CA LEU A 24 -1.70 14.09 2.99
C LEU A 24 -0.78 15.20 2.48
N GLY A 25 -0.19 15.99 3.38
CA GLY A 25 0.77 17.03 3.04
C GLY A 25 1.97 16.49 2.26
N PHE A 26 2.51 15.33 2.65
CA PHE A 26 3.57 14.66 1.91
C PHE A 26 3.15 14.23 0.49
N HIS A 27 1.91 13.77 0.31
CA HIS A 27 1.42 13.39 -1.01
C HIS A 27 1.18 14.58 -1.95
N PHE A 28 0.67 15.70 -1.44
CA PHE A 28 0.42 16.89 -2.27
C PHE A 28 1.69 17.69 -2.55
N TYR A 29 2.60 17.82 -1.57
CA TYR A 29 3.80 18.64 -1.66
C TYR A 29 5.05 17.90 -1.13
N PRO A 30 5.55 16.88 -1.86
CA PRO A 30 6.65 16.03 -1.39
C PRO A 30 7.96 16.80 -1.17
N ASN A 31 8.19 17.89 -1.93
CA ASN A 31 9.41 18.69 -1.81
C ASN A 31 9.42 19.60 -0.56
N LEU A 32 8.25 19.98 -0.05
CA LEU A 32 8.12 20.88 1.10
C LEU A 32 7.96 20.11 2.43
N PHE A 33 7.37 18.91 2.37
CA PHE A 33 7.07 18.07 3.54
C PHE A 33 7.75 16.70 3.47
N GLN A 34 9.08 16.66 3.35
CA GLN A 34 9.86 15.41 3.23
C GLN A 34 9.64 14.42 4.40
N ASN A 35 9.27 14.92 5.58
CA ASN A 35 9.08 14.11 6.80
C ASN A 35 7.64 13.65 7.04
N GLY A 36 6.71 13.86 6.10
CA GLY A 36 5.30 13.53 6.35
C GLY A 36 5.00 12.03 6.45
N TYR A 37 5.95 11.16 6.10
CA TYR A 37 5.85 9.70 6.30
C TYR A 37 5.76 9.30 7.78
N LEU A 38 6.32 10.12 8.70
CA LEU A 38 6.23 9.89 10.15
C LEU A 38 4.78 9.88 10.66
N GLY A 39 3.87 10.54 9.94
CA GLY A 39 2.45 10.52 10.24
C GLY A 39 1.83 9.12 10.12
N VAL A 40 2.37 8.25 9.26
CA VAL A 40 1.92 6.86 9.12
C VAL A 40 2.23 6.08 10.40
N ASP A 41 3.46 6.18 10.89
CA ASP A 41 3.91 5.50 12.12
C ASP A 41 3.12 5.99 13.35
N GLN A 42 2.96 7.31 13.49
CA GLN A 42 2.16 7.93 14.54
C GLN A 42 0.71 7.41 14.52
N PHE A 43 0.08 7.33 13.35
CA PHE A 43 -1.28 6.85 13.19
C PHE A 43 -1.43 5.39 13.62
N PHE A 44 -0.49 4.52 13.24
CA PHE A 44 -0.51 3.11 13.60
C PHE A 44 -0.29 2.89 15.10
N VAL A 45 0.69 3.57 15.71
CA VAL A 45 0.96 3.47 17.16
C VAL A 45 -0.26 3.90 17.97
N LEU A 46 -0.88 5.03 17.64
CA LEU A 46 -2.08 5.52 18.34
C LEU A 46 -3.28 4.60 18.16
N SER A 47 -3.44 4.02 16.97
CA SER A 47 -4.51 3.06 16.69
C SER A 47 -4.32 1.76 17.47
N GLY A 48 -3.09 1.27 17.60
CA GLY A 48 -2.75 0.12 18.44
C GLY A 48 -3.03 0.39 19.92
N PHE A 49 -2.55 1.52 20.44
CA PHE A 49 -2.78 1.93 21.83
C PHE A 49 -4.27 1.96 22.20
N LEU A 50 -5.11 2.57 21.35
CA LEU A 50 -6.56 2.66 21.60
C LEU A 50 -7.23 1.28 21.62
N MET A 51 -6.75 0.34 20.80
CA MET A 51 -7.30 -1.00 20.71
C MET A 51 -6.91 -1.87 21.91
N CYS A 52 -5.65 -1.81 22.35
CA CYS A 52 -5.19 -2.44 23.58
C CYS A 52 -5.98 -1.90 24.80
N MET A 53 -6.14 -0.58 24.90
CA MET A 53 -6.92 0.05 25.97
C MET A 53 -8.39 -0.40 25.99
N LEU A 54 -8.99 -0.62 24.81
CA LEU A 54 -10.36 -1.14 24.71
C LEU A 54 -10.44 -2.59 25.21
N LEU A 55 -9.43 -3.40 24.94
CA LEU A 55 -9.33 -4.79 25.38
C LEU A 55 -9.14 -4.88 26.90
N THR A 56 -8.27 -4.05 27.47
CA THR A 56 -8.02 -3.98 28.92
C THR A 56 -9.26 -3.51 29.69
N ARG A 57 -10.17 -2.74 29.08
CA ARG A 57 -11.40 -2.32 29.78
C ARG A 57 -12.43 -3.45 29.94
N SER A 58 -12.28 -4.56 29.20
CA SER A 58 -13.21 -5.69 29.18
C SER A 58 -12.75 -6.89 30.01
N GLN A 59 -11.76 -6.75 30.92
CA GLN A 59 -11.13 -7.88 31.64
C GLN A 59 -12.07 -8.80 32.44
N LYS A 60 -13.33 -8.38 32.70
CA LYS A 60 -14.29 -9.17 33.48
C LYS A 60 -15.10 -10.17 32.65
N LEU A 61 -14.94 -10.19 31.32
CA LEU A 61 -15.67 -11.08 30.42
C LEU A 61 -14.80 -12.29 30.02
N PRO A 62 -15.40 -13.45 29.71
CA PRO A 62 -14.65 -14.58 29.17
C PRO A 62 -13.99 -14.18 27.83
N ILE A 63 -12.77 -14.68 27.62
CA ILE A 63 -11.88 -14.30 26.51
C ILE A 63 -12.59 -14.38 25.14
N PHE A 64 -13.37 -15.43 24.90
CA PHE A 64 -14.15 -15.61 23.67
C PHE A 64 -15.18 -14.50 23.42
N GLN A 65 -15.87 -14.02 24.46
CA GLN A 65 -16.85 -12.94 24.32
C GLN A 65 -16.15 -11.60 24.06
N ILE A 66 -14.98 -11.36 24.67
CA ILE A 66 -14.18 -10.16 24.41
C ILE A 66 -13.73 -10.12 22.94
N PHE A 67 -13.21 -11.22 22.41
CA PHE A 67 -12.81 -11.31 21.00
C PHE A 67 -13.98 -11.10 20.06
N SER A 68 -15.10 -11.79 20.28
CA SER A 68 -16.30 -11.65 19.45
C SER A 68 -16.82 -10.21 19.45
N GLU A 69 -16.96 -9.58 20.62
CA GLU A 69 -17.47 -8.22 20.72
C GLU A 69 -16.52 -7.20 20.08
N PHE A 70 -15.21 -7.42 20.19
CA PHE A 70 -14.19 -6.59 19.56
C PHE A 70 -14.22 -6.66 18.04
N TYR A 71 -14.27 -7.86 17.46
CA TYR A 71 -14.35 -8.05 16.02
C TYR A 71 -15.67 -7.53 15.46
N ILE A 72 -16.80 -7.80 16.11
CA ILE A 72 -18.13 -7.32 15.67
C ILE A 72 -18.17 -5.78 15.64
N ARG A 73 -17.67 -5.10 16.68
CA ARG A 73 -17.64 -3.62 16.73
C ARG A 73 -16.77 -3.03 15.62
N ARG A 74 -15.65 -3.68 15.29
CA ARG A 74 -14.77 -3.27 14.18
C ARG A 74 -15.43 -3.53 12.83
N PHE A 75 -16.03 -4.69 12.63
CA PHE A 75 -16.72 -5.07 11.40
C PHE A 75 -17.87 -4.09 11.09
N LYS A 76 -18.71 -3.78 12.07
CA LYS A 76 -19.81 -2.81 11.94
C LYS A 76 -19.35 -1.39 11.59
N ARG A 77 -18.10 -1.02 11.90
CA ARG A 77 -17.55 0.30 11.57
C ARG A 77 -16.88 0.35 10.19
N ILE A 78 -16.23 -0.73 9.76
CA ILE A 78 -15.41 -0.76 8.54
C ILE A 78 -16.25 -1.20 7.32
N LEU A 79 -17.11 -2.22 7.47
CA LEU A 79 -17.96 -2.71 6.39
C LEU A 79 -18.83 -1.64 5.69
N PRO A 80 -19.54 -0.74 6.39
CA PRO A 80 -20.44 0.19 5.71
C PRO A 80 -19.66 1.13 4.79
N LEU A 81 -18.48 1.58 5.24
CA LEU A 81 -17.63 2.45 4.45
C LEU A 81 -16.98 1.68 3.28
N TYR A 82 -16.65 0.41 3.49
CA TYR A 82 -16.09 -0.48 2.47
C TYR A 82 -17.08 -0.71 1.31
N PHE A 83 -18.31 -1.12 1.61
CA PHE A 83 -19.33 -1.35 0.58
C PHE A 83 -19.71 -0.06 -0.15
N LEU A 84 -19.79 1.06 0.57
CA LEU A 84 -20.03 2.37 -0.04
C LEU A 84 -18.91 2.75 -1.03
N PHE A 85 -17.65 2.54 -0.65
CA PHE A 85 -16.52 2.79 -1.55
C PHE A 85 -16.56 1.90 -2.79
N ILE A 86 -16.84 0.61 -2.64
CA ILE A 86 -16.99 -0.30 -3.80
C ILE A 86 -18.11 0.18 -4.72
N LEU A 87 -19.26 0.56 -4.17
CA LEU A 87 -20.38 1.08 -4.95
C LEU A 87 -20.00 2.35 -5.71
N CYS A 88 -19.37 3.32 -5.03
CA CYS A 88 -18.92 4.57 -5.64
C CYS A 88 -17.89 4.32 -6.75
N THR A 89 -16.92 3.44 -6.53
CA THR A 89 -15.89 3.12 -7.53
C THR A 89 -16.47 2.37 -8.73
N MET A 90 -17.43 1.46 -8.52
CA MET A 90 -18.18 0.83 -9.62
C MET A 90 -19.00 1.85 -10.40
N PHE A 91 -19.72 2.74 -9.72
CA PHE A 91 -20.47 3.80 -10.38
C PHE A 91 -19.54 4.73 -11.20
N ALA A 92 -18.40 5.13 -10.64
CA ALA A 92 -17.39 5.92 -11.34
C ALA A 92 -16.81 5.19 -12.56
N LEU A 93 -16.60 3.87 -12.47
CA LEU A 93 -16.09 3.06 -13.57
C LEU A 93 -17.02 3.09 -14.79
N TYR A 94 -18.34 3.03 -14.58
CA TYR A 94 -19.33 3.06 -15.66
C TYR A 94 -19.63 4.46 -16.21
N THR A 95 -19.32 5.52 -15.45
CA THR A 95 -19.71 6.90 -15.81
C THR A 95 -18.56 7.78 -16.28
N VAL A 96 -17.33 7.52 -15.80
CA VAL A 96 -16.16 8.39 -16.04
C VAL A 96 -15.12 7.73 -16.96
N PHE A 97 -15.03 6.40 -16.98
CA PHE A 97 -13.98 5.69 -17.70
C PHE A 97 -14.45 5.07 -19.03
N PRO A 98 -13.57 4.97 -20.04
CA PRO A 98 -13.88 4.33 -21.31
C PRO A 98 -14.09 2.82 -21.16
N ASP A 99 -14.93 2.23 -22.02
CA ASP A 99 -15.37 0.83 -21.93
C ASP A 99 -14.23 -0.20 -21.91
N THR A 100 -13.07 0.14 -22.48
CA THR A 100 -11.87 -0.71 -22.49
C THR A 100 -11.33 -1.00 -21.08
N ALA A 101 -11.56 -0.10 -20.11
CA ALA A 101 -11.15 -0.27 -18.72
C ALA A 101 -12.09 -1.18 -17.92
N ILE A 102 -13.34 -1.35 -18.36
CA ILE A 102 -14.36 -2.13 -17.64
C ILE A 102 -13.96 -3.61 -17.62
N PHE A 103 -13.51 -4.14 -18.77
CA PHE A 103 -13.16 -5.56 -18.89
C PHE A 103 -11.98 -5.97 -18.00
N GLN A 104 -11.04 -5.06 -17.77
CA GLN A 104 -9.88 -5.29 -16.88
C GLN A 104 -10.26 -5.13 -15.40
N ASN A 105 -11.13 -4.17 -15.07
CA ASN A 105 -11.47 -3.87 -13.67
C ASN A 105 -12.62 -4.72 -13.09
N GLN A 106 -13.48 -5.32 -13.91
CA GLN A 106 -14.59 -6.15 -13.42
C GLN A 106 -14.10 -7.38 -12.61
N ALA A 107 -13.00 -8.00 -13.04
CA ALA A 107 -12.41 -9.16 -12.36
C ALA A 107 -11.80 -8.75 -11.00
N SER A 108 -11.23 -7.56 -10.94
CA SER A 108 -10.69 -6.96 -9.71
C SER A 108 -11.81 -6.55 -8.75
N ALA A 109 -12.91 -6.00 -9.27
CA ALA A 109 -14.07 -5.60 -8.48
C ALA A 109 -14.79 -6.80 -7.84
N GLY A 110 -14.94 -7.91 -8.58
CA GLY A 110 -15.48 -9.16 -8.02
C GLY A 110 -14.63 -9.72 -6.87
N LYS A 111 -13.30 -9.68 -7.02
CA LYS A 111 -12.37 -10.09 -5.95
C LYS A 111 -12.41 -9.14 -4.74
N ALA A 112 -12.59 -7.84 -4.96
CA ALA A 112 -12.80 -6.87 -3.90
C ALA A 112 -14.10 -7.14 -3.14
N LEU A 113 -15.22 -7.39 -3.82
CA LEU A 113 -16.51 -7.70 -3.18
C LEU A 113 -16.43 -8.89 -2.23
N LEU A 114 -15.72 -9.95 -2.63
CA LEU A 114 -15.54 -11.15 -1.83
C LEU A 114 -14.41 -11.04 -0.78
N PHE A 115 -13.77 -9.86 -0.67
CA PHE A 115 -12.61 -9.64 0.20
C PHE A 115 -11.41 -10.56 -0.13
N VAL A 116 -11.37 -11.12 -1.35
CA VAL A 116 -10.31 -11.99 -1.88
C VAL A 116 -9.24 -11.16 -2.63
N SER A 117 -9.34 -9.84 -2.57
CA SER A 117 -8.35 -8.94 -3.20
C SER A 117 -6.96 -9.10 -2.60
N ASN A 118 -6.87 -9.47 -1.31
CA ASN A 118 -5.60 -9.75 -0.64
C ASN A 118 -5.14 -11.19 -0.91
N ARG A 119 -4.94 -11.54 -2.18
CA ARG A 119 -4.32 -12.78 -2.63
C ARG A 119 -2.85 -12.55 -2.99
N ALA A 120 -2.06 -13.62 -3.02
CA ALA A 120 -0.72 -13.57 -3.60
C ALA A 120 -0.80 -13.03 -5.03
N HIS A 121 -0.07 -11.94 -5.29
CA HIS A 121 -0.07 -11.26 -6.58
C HIS A 121 0.66 -12.12 -7.61
N THR A 122 0.10 -12.17 -8.81
CA THR A 122 0.76 -12.72 -9.99
C THR A 122 1.65 -11.62 -10.59
N GLY A 123 2.87 -11.95 -11.07
CA GLY A 123 3.95 -10.97 -11.34
C GLY A 123 3.63 -9.73 -12.19
N ASP A 124 2.54 -9.74 -12.98
CA ASP A 124 2.07 -8.55 -13.69
C ASP A 124 1.45 -7.45 -12.77
N GLU A 125 1.13 -7.77 -11.51
CA GLU A 125 0.54 -6.85 -10.52
C GLU A 125 1.53 -6.37 -9.44
N ASP A 126 2.75 -6.91 -9.40
CA ASP A 126 3.72 -6.59 -8.34
C ASP A 126 4.29 -5.17 -8.49
N TYR A 127 3.87 -4.28 -7.59
CA TYR A 127 4.32 -2.89 -7.52
C TYR A 127 5.85 -2.77 -7.48
N PHE A 128 6.51 -3.60 -6.66
CA PHE A 128 7.96 -3.57 -6.50
C PHE A 128 8.70 -4.02 -7.75
N GLU A 129 8.16 -5.00 -8.49
CA GLU A 129 8.74 -5.46 -9.75
C GLU A 129 8.68 -4.34 -10.81
N LYS A 130 7.54 -3.64 -10.91
CA LYS A 130 7.39 -2.45 -11.79
C LYS A 130 8.36 -1.33 -11.43
N VAL A 131 8.54 -1.06 -10.13
CA VAL A 131 9.51 -0.06 -9.65
C VAL A 131 10.96 -0.49 -9.92
N CYS A 132 11.27 -1.78 -9.79
CA CYS A 132 12.60 -2.35 -10.08
C CYS A 132 12.92 -2.21 -11.57
N VAL A 133 11.98 -2.61 -12.44
CA VAL A 133 12.10 -2.49 -13.90
C VAL A 133 12.21 -1.03 -14.33
N ALA A 134 11.41 -0.12 -13.77
CA ALA A 134 11.48 1.30 -14.08
C ALA A 134 12.85 1.90 -13.69
N LYS A 135 13.36 1.58 -12.49
CA LYS A 135 14.70 2.00 -12.06
C LYS A 135 15.79 1.42 -12.96
N TRP A 136 15.68 0.14 -13.33
CA TRP A 136 16.63 -0.51 -14.23
C TRP A 136 16.62 0.15 -15.62
N LEU A 137 15.45 0.42 -16.19
CA LEU A 137 15.31 1.08 -17.49
C LEU A 137 15.93 2.48 -17.49
N VAL A 138 15.67 3.28 -16.46
CA VAL A 138 16.29 4.62 -16.32
C VAL A 138 17.81 4.53 -16.18
N ALA A 139 18.33 3.54 -15.46
CA ALA A 139 19.77 3.32 -15.33
C ALA A 139 20.43 2.83 -16.64
N LYS A 140 19.74 2.01 -17.44
CA LYS A 140 20.22 1.48 -18.72
C LYS A 140 20.12 2.51 -19.86
N CYS A 141 19.04 3.31 -19.90
CA CYS A 141 18.83 4.36 -20.90
C CYS A 141 19.76 5.57 -20.74
N ARG A 142 20.37 5.78 -19.56
CA ARG A 142 21.45 6.79 -19.40
C ARG A 142 22.74 6.45 -20.16
N GLY A 143 22.81 5.32 -20.88
CA GLY A 143 24.00 4.94 -21.64
C GLY A 143 23.80 3.99 -22.82
N CYS A 144 22.61 3.91 -23.44
CA CYS A 144 22.38 3.02 -24.59
C CYS A 144 21.59 3.70 -25.72
N GLU A 145 22.10 3.57 -26.94
CA GLU A 145 21.44 4.04 -28.17
C GLU A 145 20.15 3.25 -28.43
N VAL A 146 19.06 3.96 -28.75
CA VAL A 146 17.66 3.47 -28.83
C VAL A 146 17.38 2.67 -30.12
N SER A 147 18.37 1.97 -30.68
CA SER A 147 18.27 1.30 -31.99
C SER A 147 18.02 -0.22 -31.94
N GLN A 148 18.03 -0.84 -30.74
CA GLN A 148 17.94 -2.30 -30.58
C GLN A 148 16.60 -2.81 -30.00
N LEU A 149 15.62 -1.95 -29.76
CA LEU A 149 14.38 -2.31 -29.05
C LEU A 149 13.34 -2.96 -29.99
N ARG A 150 13.56 -4.24 -30.35
CA ARG A 150 12.67 -4.95 -31.28
C ARG A 150 11.45 -5.60 -30.61
N ASN A 151 11.40 -5.76 -29.27
CA ASN A 151 10.23 -6.29 -28.56
C ASN A 151 10.19 -5.91 -27.05
N LEU A 152 9.14 -5.19 -26.62
CA LEU A 152 8.98 -4.72 -25.23
C LEU A 152 8.82 -5.84 -24.20
N ARG A 153 8.32 -7.01 -24.62
CA ARG A 153 8.04 -8.14 -23.73
C ARG A 153 9.31 -8.88 -23.30
N GLU A 154 10.26 -9.05 -24.22
CA GLU A 154 11.59 -9.64 -23.95
C GLU A 154 12.43 -8.74 -23.04
N LEU A 155 12.42 -7.43 -23.30
CA LEU A 155 13.14 -6.44 -22.48
C LEU A 155 12.68 -6.44 -21.02
N ARG A 156 11.37 -6.60 -20.79
CA ARG A 156 10.80 -6.74 -19.44
C ARG A 156 11.33 -7.99 -18.73
N ASN A 157 11.34 -9.13 -19.41
CA ASN A 157 11.79 -10.40 -18.82
C ASN A 157 13.29 -10.34 -18.46
N VAL A 158 14.12 -9.78 -19.34
CA VAL A 158 15.56 -9.56 -19.08
C VAL A 158 15.77 -8.59 -17.90
N ALA A 159 15.04 -7.47 -17.87
CA ALA A 159 15.13 -6.50 -16.78
C ALA A 159 14.73 -7.11 -15.43
N VAL A 160 13.65 -7.90 -15.37
CA VAL A 160 13.18 -8.57 -14.14
C VAL A 160 14.20 -9.58 -13.63
N ALA A 161 14.76 -10.42 -14.51
CA ALA A 161 15.78 -11.40 -14.16
C ALA A 161 17.07 -10.74 -13.62
N GLU A 162 17.50 -9.64 -14.24
CA GLU A 162 18.69 -8.88 -13.83
C GLU A 162 18.43 -8.12 -12.51
N CYS A 163 17.21 -7.59 -12.30
CA CYS A 163 16.83 -6.91 -11.05
C CYS A 163 16.76 -7.87 -9.86
N ARG A 164 16.15 -9.06 -10.00
CA ARG A 164 16.13 -10.10 -8.95
C ARG A 164 17.54 -10.54 -8.56
N SER A 165 18.43 -10.68 -9.54
CA SER A 165 19.84 -11.02 -9.29
C SER A 165 20.58 -9.91 -8.53
N CYS A 166 20.22 -8.65 -8.76
CA CYS A 166 20.79 -7.48 -8.08
C CYS A 166 20.25 -7.30 -6.65
N GLU A 167 18.97 -7.59 -6.39
CA GLU A 167 18.40 -7.57 -5.03
C GLU A 167 18.95 -8.68 -4.13
N LEU A 168 19.17 -9.90 -4.66
CA LEU A 168 19.89 -10.95 -3.91
C LEU A 168 21.34 -10.53 -3.59
N SER A 169 21.98 -9.76 -4.48
CA SER A 169 23.32 -9.20 -4.27
C SER A 169 23.35 -7.96 -3.36
N ARG A 170 22.21 -7.33 -3.03
CA ARG A 170 22.17 -6.17 -2.10
C ARG A 170 22.47 -6.55 -0.65
N SER A 171 22.46 -7.84 -0.29
CA SER A 171 23.08 -8.29 0.97
C SER A 171 24.61 -8.12 0.98
N ARG A 172 25.24 -7.83 -0.18
CA ARG A 172 26.64 -7.44 -0.35
C ARG A 172 26.72 -6.06 -1.03
N PHE A 173 26.17 -5.03 -0.37
CA PHE A 173 26.28 -3.64 -0.84
C PHE A 173 27.76 -3.22 -0.93
N GLY A 174 28.25 -2.95 -2.14
CA GLY A 174 29.52 -2.26 -2.37
C GLY A 174 30.12 -2.37 -3.78
N ALA A 175 29.94 -3.48 -4.49
CA ALA A 175 30.86 -3.79 -5.60
C ALA A 175 30.41 -3.42 -7.04
N CYS A 176 29.13 -3.15 -7.30
CA CYS A 176 28.66 -3.05 -8.69
C CYS A 176 28.81 -1.65 -9.33
N ALA A 177 29.18 -0.62 -8.56
CA ALA A 177 29.40 0.72 -9.08
C ALA A 177 30.81 0.96 -9.67
N GLN A 178 31.76 0.04 -9.49
CA GLN A 178 33.18 0.31 -9.80
C GLN A 178 33.75 -0.43 -11.00
N ASN A 179 33.10 -1.47 -11.52
CA ASN A 179 33.76 -2.33 -12.53
C ASN A 179 33.42 -1.99 -13.99
N ARG A 180 33.20 -0.70 -14.31
CA ARG A 180 32.94 -0.24 -15.69
C ARG A 180 34.02 0.69 -16.27
N SER A 181 35.24 0.65 -15.72
CA SER A 181 36.39 1.39 -16.25
C SER A 181 37.53 0.54 -16.84
N SER A 182 37.46 -0.80 -16.83
CA SER A 182 38.65 -1.64 -17.12
C SER A 182 38.62 -2.48 -18.40
N LYS A 183 37.58 -2.45 -19.25
CA LYS A 183 37.61 -3.24 -20.50
C LYS A 183 37.10 -2.46 -21.70
N ARG A 184 38.00 -1.63 -22.24
CA ARG A 184 38.11 -1.40 -23.69
C ARG A 184 39.32 -2.19 -24.18
N PRO A 185 39.16 -3.14 -25.10
CA PRO A 185 39.94 -3.17 -26.32
C PRO A 185 39.33 -2.23 -27.36
#